data_AF-A0AA96ZMW4-F1
#
_entry.id   AF-A0AA96ZMW4-F1
#
_cell.length_a   1.000
_cell.length_b   1.000
_cell.length_c   1.000
_cell.angle_alpha   90.00
_cell.angle_beta   90.00
_cell.angle_gamma   90.00
#
_symmetry.space_group_name_H-M   'P 1'
#
loop_
_entity.id
_entity.type
_entity.pdbx_description
1 polymer ?
#
loop_
_entity_poly.entity_id
_entity_poly.type
_entity_poly.pdbx_seq_one_letter_code
_entity_poly.pdbx_strand_id
1 'polypeptide(L)'
;MYPDLKGKVVAITGAASGLGKAMAIRFGKEQAHSNHENMSDKTKTTGYKMAERLLTEFDYGNVTKLPNGQTLREYTVNGYAFAFMNHPIKIKKDQLVRIYLSNLTEFDLLNSFHLHANYFTYYPTGRNDNPSQFTDTIMQCQGERTGIRVKHGYEWI
;
A
#
# COMPACT_ATOMS: atom_id res chain seq x y z
N MET A 1 -16.05 -5.84 -12.60
CA MET A 1 -15.12 -4.69 -12.67
C MET A 1 -15.56 -3.71 -11.61
N TYR A 2 -14.74 -3.47 -10.58
CA TYR A 2 -15.12 -2.77 -9.34
C TYR A 2 -15.12 -1.25 -9.57
N PRO A 3 -16.29 -0.65 -9.81
CA PRO A 3 -16.39 0.74 -10.25
C PRO A 3 -15.90 1.71 -9.17
N ASP A 4 -15.89 1.25 -7.91
CA ASP A 4 -15.53 2.04 -6.76
C ASP A 4 -14.03 2.34 -6.72
N LEU A 5 -13.14 1.57 -7.35
CA LEU A 5 -11.69 1.77 -7.23
C LEU A 5 -11.09 2.70 -8.30
N LYS A 6 -11.90 3.11 -9.30
CA LYS A 6 -11.48 4.04 -10.35
C LYS A 6 -11.10 5.41 -9.78
N GLY A 7 -9.86 5.84 -10.01
CA GLY A 7 -9.34 7.13 -9.55
C GLY A 7 -8.84 7.16 -8.10
N LYS A 8 -8.70 6.00 -7.45
CA LYS A 8 -8.13 5.86 -6.11
C LYS A 8 -6.65 5.48 -6.17
N VAL A 9 -5.87 5.90 -5.18
CA VAL A 9 -4.44 5.57 -5.09
C VAL A 9 -4.26 4.39 -4.13
N VAL A 10 -3.53 3.37 -4.54
CA VAL A 10 -3.11 2.27 -3.66
C VAL A 10 -1.61 2.37 -3.44
N ALA A 11 -1.21 2.43 -2.17
CA ALA A 11 0.17 2.47 -1.72
C ALA A 11 0.44 1.23 -0.87
N ILE A 12 1.42 0.43 -1.26
CA ILE A 12 1.84 -0.78 -0.55
C ILE A 12 3.27 -0.54 -0.10
N THR A 13 3.54 -0.51 1.20
CA THR A 13 4.90 -0.28 1.72
C THR A 13 5.59 -1.63 2.02
N GLY A 14 6.91 -1.69 1.80
CA GLY A 14 7.73 -2.88 2.07
C GLY A 14 7.85 -3.89 0.93
N ALA A 15 7.21 -3.62 -0.22
CA ALA A 15 6.98 -4.56 -1.31
C ALA A 15 8.17 -4.79 -2.29
N ALA A 16 9.41 -4.87 -1.83
CA ALA A 16 10.58 -4.77 -2.73
C ALA A 16 10.78 -5.98 -3.68
N SER A 17 10.29 -7.17 -3.31
CA SER A 17 10.39 -8.39 -4.12
C SER A 17 9.13 -9.24 -3.98
N GLY A 18 9.17 -10.56 -4.20
CA GLY A 18 8.07 -11.49 -3.87
C GLY A 18 6.64 -11.04 -4.17
N LEU A 19 5.75 -11.23 -3.18
CA LEU A 19 4.31 -10.96 -3.28
C LEU A 19 3.93 -9.50 -3.18
N GLY A 20 4.60 -8.72 -2.32
CA GLY A 20 4.32 -7.30 -2.19
C GLY A 20 4.54 -6.61 -3.53
N LYS A 21 5.65 -6.92 -4.21
CA LYS A 21 5.92 -6.42 -5.57
C LYS A 21 4.92 -6.93 -6.59
N ALA A 22 4.56 -8.21 -6.55
CA ALA A 22 3.58 -8.78 -7.47
C ALA A 22 2.20 -8.10 -7.30
N MET A 23 1.78 -7.86 -6.06
CA MET A 23 0.58 -7.08 -5.77
C MET A 23 0.71 -5.67 -6.29
N ALA A 24 1.79 -4.95 -5.98
CA ALA A 24 1.99 -3.59 -6.46
C ALA A 24 1.92 -3.48 -8.00
N ILE A 25 2.58 -4.40 -8.71
CA ILE A 25 2.53 -4.49 -10.17
C ILE A 25 1.11 -4.81 -10.65
N ARG A 26 0.40 -5.73 -9.99
CA ARG A 26 -0.98 -6.09 -10.36
C ARG A 26 -1.95 -4.93 -10.12
N PHE A 27 -1.91 -4.30 -8.95
CA PHE A 27 -2.69 -3.10 -8.60
C PHE A 27 -2.45 -1.96 -9.60
N GLY A 28 -1.18 -1.74 -9.99
CA GLY A 28 -0.81 -0.78 -11.02
C GLY A 28 -1.39 -1.11 -12.40
N LYS A 29 -1.33 -2.38 -12.82
CA LYS A 29 -1.87 -2.85 -14.11
C LYS A 29 -3.41 -2.87 -14.15
N GLU A 30 -4.04 -3.16 -13.03
CA GLU A 30 -5.50 -3.35 -12.94
C GLU A 30 -6.28 -2.11 -12.53
N GLN A 31 -5.61 -0.98 -12.25
CA GLN A 31 -6.28 0.21 -11.72
C GLN A 31 -7.14 -0.14 -10.48
N ALA A 32 -6.50 -0.83 -9.52
CA ALA A 32 -7.01 -1.29 -8.22
C ALA A 32 -8.23 -2.23 -8.30
N HIS A 33 -7.97 -3.53 -8.07
CA HIS A 33 -8.97 -4.56 -7.83
C HIS A 33 -8.56 -5.33 -6.55
N SER A 34 -9.47 -5.46 -5.57
CA SER A 34 -9.35 -6.41 -4.46
C SER A 34 -10.68 -7.12 -4.28
N ASN A 35 -10.71 -8.44 -4.45
CA ASN A 35 -11.93 -9.23 -4.33
C ASN A 35 -11.93 -9.94 -2.97
N HIS A 36 -12.95 -9.69 -2.17
CA HIS A 36 -13.34 -10.56 -1.07
C HIS A 36 -14.63 -11.24 -1.51
N GLU A 37 -14.54 -12.40 -2.16
CA GLU A 37 -15.70 -13.22 -2.50
C GLU A 37 -15.69 -14.50 -1.65
N ASN A 38 -16.85 -14.82 -1.08
CA ASN A 38 -17.09 -16.09 -0.40
C ASN A 38 -16.92 -17.21 -1.40
N MET A 39 -15.81 -17.95 -1.30
CA MET A 39 -15.57 -19.05 -2.23
C MET A 39 -16.42 -20.27 -1.86
N SER A 40 -17.45 -20.56 -2.66
CA SER A 40 -18.06 -21.90 -2.71
C SER A 40 -17.56 -22.74 -3.91
N ASP A 41 -16.61 -22.22 -4.69
CA ASP A 41 -16.00 -22.91 -5.83
C ASP A 41 -14.73 -23.64 -5.37
N LYS A 42 -14.65 -24.94 -5.64
CA LYS A 42 -13.50 -25.80 -5.28
C LYS A 42 -12.35 -25.65 -6.28
N THR A 43 -12.56 -24.99 -7.42
CA THR A 43 -11.48 -24.67 -8.34
C THR A 43 -10.71 -23.44 -7.87
N LYS A 44 -9.39 -23.58 -7.67
CA LYS A 44 -8.53 -22.48 -7.25
C LYS A 44 -8.42 -21.45 -8.37
N THR A 45 -9.25 -20.41 -8.33
CA THR A 45 -9.15 -19.26 -9.23
C THR A 45 -7.79 -18.56 -9.08
N THR A 46 -7.39 -17.75 -10.07
CA THR A 46 -6.16 -16.94 -9.97
C THR A 46 -6.16 -16.04 -8.73
N GLY A 47 -7.31 -15.47 -8.38
CA GLY A 47 -7.50 -14.67 -7.17
C GLY A 47 -7.32 -15.50 -5.90
N TYR A 48 -7.85 -16.72 -5.87
CA TYR A 48 -7.64 -17.62 -4.74
C TYR A 48 -6.18 -18.05 -4.58
N LYS A 49 -5.49 -18.37 -5.67
CA LYS A 49 -4.05 -18.68 -5.61
C LYS A 49 -3.25 -17.47 -5.13
N MET A 50 -3.64 -16.24 -5.50
CA MET A 50 -3.06 -15.03 -4.94
C MET A 50 -3.36 -14.88 -3.44
N ALA A 51 -4.60 -15.12 -3.00
CA ALA A 51 -4.98 -15.07 -1.59
C ALA A 51 -4.27 -16.15 -0.76
N GLU A 52 -4.14 -17.37 -1.29
CA GLU A 52 -3.38 -18.47 -0.67
C GLU A 52 -1.90 -18.11 -0.57
N ARG A 53 -1.31 -17.54 -1.62
CA ARG A 53 0.06 -17.02 -1.56
C ARG A 53 0.17 -15.89 -0.55
N LEU A 54 -0.79 -14.96 -0.48
CA LEU A 54 -0.81 -13.91 0.55
C LEU A 54 -0.85 -14.44 1.99
N LEU A 55 -1.39 -15.64 2.19
CA LEU A 55 -1.44 -16.30 3.50
C LEU A 55 -0.21 -17.18 3.79
N THR A 56 0.57 -17.56 2.76
CA THR A 56 1.62 -18.60 2.89
C THR A 56 3.01 -18.17 2.47
N GLU A 57 3.14 -17.13 1.65
CA GLU A 57 4.41 -16.59 1.17
C GLU A 57 4.59 -15.17 1.74
N PHE A 58 5.79 -14.90 2.27
CA PHE A 58 6.17 -13.60 2.82
C PHE A 58 7.20 -12.93 1.91
N ASP A 59 7.02 -11.62 1.66
CA ASP A 59 7.91 -10.81 0.82
C ASP A 59 9.00 -10.18 1.68
N TYR A 60 10.09 -10.91 1.88
CA TYR A 60 11.26 -10.43 2.62
C TYR A 60 12.04 -9.32 1.90
N GLY A 61 11.51 -8.72 0.82
CA GLY A 61 12.18 -7.65 0.09
C GLY A 61 13.53 -8.08 -0.49
N ASN A 62 14.43 -7.10 -0.71
CA ASN A 62 15.80 -7.36 -1.15
C ASN A 62 16.75 -7.12 0.03
N VAL A 63 17.62 -8.10 0.28
CA VAL A 63 18.69 -8.00 1.26
C VAL A 63 20.02 -8.16 0.55
N THR A 64 20.87 -7.13 0.62
CA THR A 64 22.21 -7.16 0.01
C THR A 64 23.28 -7.04 1.07
N LYS A 65 24.35 -7.83 0.98
CA LYS A 65 25.54 -7.65 1.80
C LYS A 65 26.50 -6.67 1.12
N LEU A 66 26.84 -5.59 1.81
CA LEU A 66 27.84 -4.63 1.37
C LEU A 66 29.26 -5.19 1.57
N PRO A 67 30.27 -4.71 0.82
CA PRO A 67 31.66 -5.19 0.93
C PRO A 67 32.27 -5.08 2.33
N ASN A 68 31.77 -4.16 3.16
CA ASN A 68 32.17 -3.97 4.55
C ASN A 68 31.44 -4.91 5.55
N GLY A 69 30.64 -5.87 5.05
CA GLY A 69 29.89 -6.84 5.86
C GLY A 69 28.51 -6.37 6.33
N GLN A 70 28.16 -5.09 6.13
CA GLN A 70 26.85 -4.54 6.51
C GLN A 70 25.72 -5.13 5.66
N THR A 71 24.54 -5.24 6.27
CA THR A 71 23.31 -5.65 5.59
C THR A 71 22.56 -4.41 5.11
N LEU A 72 22.37 -4.27 3.80
CA LEU A 72 21.46 -3.31 3.19
C LEU A 72 20.06 -3.94 3.07
N ARG A 73 19.06 -3.27 3.63
CA ARG A 73 17.63 -3.59 3.45
C ARG A 73 17.00 -2.50 2.60
N GLU A 74 16.26 -2.90 1.56
CA GLU A 74 15.57 -1.97 0.68
C GLU A 74 14.10 -1.86 1.05
N TYR A 75 13.63 -0.63 1.27
CA TYR A 75 12.21 -0.34 1.49
C TYR A 75 11.64 0.32 0.26
N THR A 76 10.44 -0.09 -0.11
CA THR A 76 9.77 0.40 -1.31
C THR A 76 8.34 0.76 -1.02
N VAL A 77 7.78 1.65 -1.85
CA VAL A 77 6.34 1.80 -1.99
C VAL A 77 5.97 1.30 -3.37
N ASN A 78 5.03 0.36 -3.45
CA ASN A 78 4.64 -0.31 -4.67
C ASN A 78 5.80 -1.04 -5.40
N GLY A 79 6.79 -1.53 -4.64
CA GLY A 79 7.86 -2.39 -5.14
C GLY A 79 9.02 -1.75 -5.89
N TYR A 80 9.08 -0.42 -5.87
CA TYR A 80 10.20 0.35 -6.40
C TYR A 80 10.65 1.39 -5.38
N ALA A 81 11.93 1.37 -5.00
CA ALA A 81 12.50 2.36 -4.10
C ALA A 81 12.49 3.73 -4.79
N PHE A 82 12.14 4.79 -4.05
CA PHE A 82 12.11 6.17 -4.53
C PHE A 82 11.24 6.44 -5.78
N ALA A 83 10.34 5.52 -6.16
CA ALA A 83 9.57 5.65 -7.41
C ALA A 83 8.82 6.98 -7.53
N PHE A 84 8.24 7.46 -6.43
CA PHE A 84 7.46 8.70 -6.40
C PHE A 84 8.31 9.97 -6.22
N MET A 85 9.63 9.85 -6.04
CA MET A 85 10.54 11.01 -6.12
C MET A 85 10.66 11.48 -7.58
N ASN A 86 10.84 10.53 -8.51
CA ASN A 86 10.98 10.83 -9.94
C ASN A 86 9.64 10.82 -10.69
N HIS A 87 8.64 10.12 -10.16
CA HIS A 87 7.28 10.07 -10.71
C HIS A 87 6.25 10.45 -9.64
N PRO A 88 6.16 11.75 -9.26
CA PRO A 88 5.23 12.18 -8.21
C PRO A 88 3.78 11.83 -8.51
N ILE A 89 3.03 11.49 -7.46
CA ILE A 89 1.59 11.24 -7.57
C ILE A 89 0.89 12.58 -7.81
N LYS A 90 0.44 12.80 -9.04
CA LYS A 90 -0.27 14.02 -9.44
C LYS A 90 -1.70 13.99 -8.93
N ILE A 91 -2.05 15.00 -8.14
CA ILE A 91 -3.40 15.22 -7.61
C ILE A 91 -3.87 16.62 -7.99
N LYS A 92 -5.19 16.84 -8.06
CA LYS A 92 -5.74 18.18 -8.22
C LYS A 92 -5.95 18.82 -6.85
N LYS A 93 -5.74 20.13 -6.77
CA LYS A 93 -6.09 20.93 -5.59
C LYS A 93 -7.56 20.73 -5.24
N ASP A 94 -7.84 20.68 -3.93
CA ASP A 94 -9.16 20.52 -3.31
C ASP A 94 -9.93 19.24 -3.70
N GLN A 95 -9.34 18.38 -4.53
CA GLN A 95 -9.89 17.08 -4.87
C GLN A 95 -9.71 16.13 -3.68
N LEU A 96 -10.80 15.45 -3.30
CA LEU A 96 -10.73 14.39 -2.32
C LEU A 96 -9.94 13.21 -2.90
N VAL A 97 -8.79 12.92 -2.29
CA VAL A 97 -7.96 11.77 -2.60
C VAL A 97 -8.18 10.71 -1.55
N ARG A 98 -8.37 9.46 -2.00
CA ARG A 98 -8.39 8.29 -1.14
C ARG A 98 -7.16 7.45 -1.41
N ILE A 99 -6.42 7.15 -0.34
CA ILE A 99 -5.25 6.29 -0.34
C ILE A 99 -5.61 5.01 0.41
N TYR A 100 -5.35 3.85 -0.18
CA TYR A 100 -5.33 2.59 0.55
C TYR A 100 -3.90 2.21 0.83
N LEU A 101 -3.53 2.17 2.11
CA LEU A 101 -2.18 1.93 2.57
C LEU A 101 -2.12 0.58 3.29
N SER A 102 -1.21 -0.29 2.86
CA SER A 102 -0.95 -1.58 3.51
C SER A 102 0.52 -1.69 3.88
N ASN A 103 0.80 -2.06 5.13
CA ASN A 103 2.15 -2.34 5.59
C ASN A 103 2.47 -3.82 5.43
N LEU A 104 3.44 -4.13 4.57
CA LEU A 104 3.95 -5.48 4.34
C LEU A 104 5.46 -5.55 4.59
N THR A 105 6.00 -4.70 5.47
CA THR A 105 7.40 -4.80 5.87
C THR A 105 7.63 -6.01 6.76
N GLU A 106 8.53 -6.90 6.35
CA GLU A 106 8.80 -8.16 7.06
C GLU A 106 9.90 -8.04 8.13
N PHE A 107 10.99 -7.34 7.85
CA PHE A 107 12.11 -7.28 8.80
C PHE A 107 11.88 -6.31 9.95
N ASP A 108 11.14 -5.23 9.69
CA ASP A 108 10.83 -4.20 10.65
C ASP A 108 9.31 -4.14 10.74
N LEU A 109 8.79 -4.78 11.79
CA LEU A 109 7.36 -5.05 11.93
C LEU A 109 6.53 -3.78 12.11
N LEU A 110 7.16 -2.67 12.49
CA LEU A 110 6.51 -1.38 12.68
C LEU A 110 6.94 -0.45 11.55
N ASN A 111 5.96 0.15 10.88
CA ASN A 111 6.17 1.17 9.86
C ASN A 111 5.28 2.38 10.15
N SER A 112 5.60 3.51 9.53
CA SER A 112 4.79 4.74 9.66
C SER A 112 4.56 5.39 8.30
N PHE A 113 3.51 6.19 8.24
CA PHE A 113 3.21 7.02 7.08
C PHE A 113 2.94 8.44 7.56
N HIS A 114 3.69 9.39 6.99
CA HIS A 114 3.53 10.81 7.22
C HIS A 114 3.31 11.53 5.88
N LEU A 115 2.41 12.50 5.85
CA LEU A 115 2.18 13.34 4.68
C LEU A 115 2.46 14.81 5.02
N HIS A 116 3.49 15.38 4.37
CA HIS A 116 3.93 16.74 4.65
C HIS A 116 2.82 17.76 4.38
N ALA A 117 2.63 18.70 5.32
CA ALA A 117 1.70 19.83 5.21
C ALA A 117 0.24 19.47 4.88
N ASN A 118 -0.17 18.23 5.17
CA ASN A 118 -1.54 17.77 4.98
C ASN A 118 -1.99 16.96 6.19
N TYR A 119 -3.24 17.17 6.60
CA TYR A 119 -3.94 16.27 7.52
C TYR A 119 -4.88 15.36 6.75
N PHE A 120 -5.17 14.21 7.33
CA PHE A 120 -6.03 13.22 6.74
C PHE A 120 -6.90 12.49 7.77
N THR A 121 -8.06 12.01 7.30
CA THR A 121 -8.92 11.13 8.11
C THR A 121 -8.45 9.68 7.93
N TYR A 122 -8.16 9.02 9.05
CA TYR A 122 -7.68 7.64 9.13
C TYR A 122 -8.83 6.67 9.40
N TYR A 123 -8.91 5.61 8.57
CA TYR A 123 -9.91 4.55 8.65
C TYR A 123 -9.20 3.20 8.86
N PRO A 124 -9.00 2.76 10.12
CA PRO A 124 -8.35 1.50 10.42
C PRO A 124 -9.01 0.35 9.65
N THR A 125 -8.20 -0.54 9.06
CA THR A 125 -8.66 -1.66 8.23
C THR A 125 -9.44 -1.29 6.96
N GLY A 126 -9.58 0.00 6.64
CA GLY A 126 -10.22 0.50 5.42
C GLY A 126 -11.74 0.64 5.45
N ARG A 127 -12.37 0.44 6.61
CA ARG A 127 -13.84 0.48 6.78
C ARG A 127 -14.33 1.91 7.09
N ASN A 128 -15.38 2.35 6.40
CA ASN A 128 -15.83 3.76 6.45
C ASN A 128 -16.69 4.12 7.69
N ASP A 129 -17.17 3.15 8.45
CA ASP A 129 -18.10 3.35 9.57
C ASP A 129 -17.41 3.59 10.91
N ASN A 130 -16.07 3.67 10.95
CA ASN A 130 -15.32 4.01 12.16
C ASN A 130 -14.03 4.81 11.86
N PRO A 131 -14.10 6.07 11.42
CA PRO A 131 -12.93 6.93 11.35
C PRO A 131 -12.35 7.11 12.75
N SER A 132 -11.11 6.73 12.97
CA SER A 132 -10.54 6.72 14.33
C SER A 132 -9.76 7.99 14.66
N GLN A 133 -9.15 8.63 13.66
CA GLN A 133 -8.22 9.76 13.88
C GLN A 133 -8.21 10.75 12.71
N PHE A 134 -7.94 12.02 13.04
CA PHE A 134 -7.56 13.07 12.07
C PHE A 134 -6.13 13.50 12.41
N THR A 135 -5.19 13.19 11.53
CA THR A 135 -3.75 13.25 11.81
C THR A 135 -2.97 13.44 10.51
N ASP A 136 -1.70 13.78 10.61
CA ASP A 136 -0.75 13.80 9.48
C ASP A 136 0.18 12.57 9.48
N THR A 137 0.12 11.75 10.55
CA THR A 137 1.02 10.62 10.78
C THR A 137 0.27 9.45 11.41
N ILE A 138 0.53 8.24 10.94
CA ILE A 138 0.07 6.99 11.55
C ILE A 138 1.21 5.97 11.63
N MET A 139 1.03 4.98 12.52
CA MET A 139 1.86 3.78 12.59
C MET A 139 1.03 2.56 12.21
N GLN A 140 1.69 1.57 11.61
CA GLN A 140 1.11 0.30 11.22
C GLN A 140 2.07 -0.83 11.53
N CYS A 141 1.58 -1.85 12.23
CA CYS A 141 2.27 -3.12 12.33
C CYS A 141 2.18 -3.91 11.01
N GLN A 142 2.99 -4.94 10.85
CA GLN A 142 2.96 -5.83 9.69
C GLN A 142 1.55 -6.42 9.49
N GLY A 143 1.04 -6.37 8.25
CA GLY A 143 -0.29 -6.86 7.89
C GLY A 143 -1.43 -5.88 8.20
N GLU A 144 -1.16 -4.78 8.89
CA GLU A 144 -2.13 -3.71 9.03
C GLU A 144 -2.30 -2.93 7.74
N ARG A 145 -3.54 -2.47 7.52
CA ARG A 145 -3.96 -1.72 6.35
C ARG A 145 -4.97 -0.67 6.74
N THR A 146 -5.06 0.39 5.95
CA THR A 146 -5.94 1.51 6.23
C THR A 146 -6.46 2.14 4.96
N GLY A 147 -7.63 2.78 5.08
CA GLY A 147 -8.06 3.81 4.15
C GLY A 147 -7.70 5.17 4.74
N ILE A 148 -7.14 6.05 3.93
CA ILE A 148 -6.89 7.44 4.29
C ILE A 148 -7.62 8.35 3.30
N ARG A 149 -8.20 9.44 3.80
CA ARG A 149 -8.81 10.49 2.97
C ARG A 149 -8.14 11.83 3.23
N VAL A 150 -7.69 12.49 2.17
CA VAL A 150 -7.00 13.78 2.23
C VAL A 150 -7.54 14.72 1.14
N LYS A 151 -7.57 16.02 1.44
CA LYS A 151 -7.72 17.09 0.44
C LYS A 151 -6.48 17.97 0.52
N HIS A 152 -5.81 18.13 -0.60
CA HIS A 152 -4.63 18.99 -0.67
C HIS A 152 -5.05 20.43 -1.01
N GLY A 153 -4.72 21.37 -0.12
CA GLY A 153 -5.16 22.77 -0.23
C GLY A 153 -4.23 23.68 -1.03
N TYR A 154 -3.04 23.22 -1.42
CA TYR A 154 -2.05 24.04 -2.11
C TYR A 154 -2.01 23.73 -3.61
N GLU A 155 -1.64 24.74 -4.40
CA GLU A 155 -1.28 24.55 -5.81
C GLU A 155 0.20 24.17 -5.86
N TRP A 156 0.54 23.18 -6.68
CA TRP A 156 1.93 22.90 -6.98
C TRP A 156 2.49 24.11 -7.75
N ILE A 157 3.56 24.72 -7.22
CA ILE A 157 4.30 25.81 -7.87
C ILE A 157 5.09 25.26 -9.05
#